data_AF-A0A1J5P651-F1
#
_entry.id   AF-A0A1J5P651-F1
#
_cell.length_a   1.000
_cell.length_b   1.000
_cell.length_c   1.000
_cell.angle_alpha   90.00
_cell.angle_beta   90.00
_cell.angle_gamma   90.00
#
_symmetry.space_group_name_H-M   'P 1'
#
loop_
_entity.id
_entity.type
_entity.pdbx_description
1 polymer ?
#
loop_
_entity_poly.entity_id
_entity_poly.type
_entity_poly.pdbx_seq_one_letter_code
_entity_poly.pdbx_strand_id
1 'polypeptide(L)'
;MVVNTVGHLAEAAFHHPDLAVSYAFVIVKLTNHAAKGVTDKDFALARKIEEVIGWQPGKDPDSPLEGTPDDPRFKYLKYED
;
A
#
# COMPACT_ATOMS: atom_id res chain seq x y z
N MET A 1 2.96 -4.08 9.10
CA MET A 1 4.21 -3.81 8.35
C MET A 1 3.88 -3.73 6.87
N VAL A 2 4.19 -2.63 6.18
CA VAL A 2 3.84 -2.40 4.75
C VAL A 2 4.20 -3.61 3.87
N VAL A 3 5.42 -4.13 3.98
CA VAL A 3 5.91 -5.25 3.13
C VAL A 3 5.02 -6.49 3.26
N ASN A 4 4.69 -6.91 4.49
CA ASN A 4 3.87 -8.10 4.71
C ASN A 4 2.42 -7.88 4.23
N THR A 5 1.88 -6.67 4.42
CA THR A 5 0.54 -6.33 3.93
C THR A 5 0.50 -6.40 2.41
N VAL A 6 1.47 -5.80 1.71
CA VAL A 6 1.56 -5.88 0.24
C VAL A 6 1.74 -7.33 -0.21
N GLY A 7 2.61 -8.11 0.44
CA GLY A 7 2.79 -9.52 0.15
C GLY A 7 1.50 -10.35 0.33
N HIS A 8 0.76 -10.11 1.42
CA HIS A 8 -0.52 -10.79 1.64
C HIS A 8 -1.55 -10.45 0.56
N LEU A 9 -1.67 -9.17 0.17
CA LEU A 9 -2.56 -8.75 -0.91
C LEU A 9 -2.16 -9.35 -2.26
N ALA A 10 -0.85 -9.44 -2.53
CA ALA A 10 -0.32 -10.07 -3.73
C ALA A 10 -0.66 -11.58 -3.80
N GLU A 11 -0.52 -12.31 -2.69
CA GLU A 11 -0.91 -13.72 -2.60
C GLU A 11 -2.42 -13.90 -2.80
N ALA A 12 -3.24 -13.07 -2.15
CA ALA A 12 -4.69 -13.11 -2.32
C ALA A 12 -5.13 -12.82 -3.77
N ALA A 13 -4.42 -11.94 -4.47
CA ALA A 13 -4.67 -11.58 -5.86
C ALA A 13 -4.04 -12.56 -6.88
N PHE A 14 -3.12 -13.42 -6.44
CA PHE A 14 -2.25 -14.23 -7.28
C PHE A 14 -1.59 -13.39 -8.40
N HIS A 15 -1.05 -12.24 -8.00
CA HIS A 15 -0.39 -11.27 -8.89
C HIS A 15 0.70 -10.57 -8.08
N HIS A 16 1.97 -10.86 -8.36
CA HIS A 16 3.07 -10.49 -7.47
C HIS A 16 3.83 -9.24 -7.96
N PRO A 17 4.06 -8.24 -7.09
CA PRO A 17 4.96 -7.13 -7.39
C PRO A 17 6.42 -7.51 -7.15
N ASP A 18 7.34 -6.74 -7.76
CA ASP A 18 8.71 -6.64 -7.27
C ASP A 18 8.78 -5.61 -6.13
N LEU A 19 9.37 -6.01 -5.00
CA LEU A 19 9.57 -5.14 -3.84
C LEU A 19 11.05 -4.81 -3.62
N ALA A 20 11.37 -3.52 -3.57
CA ALA A 20 12.66 -3.05 -3.06
C ALA A 20 12.45 -2.38 -1.71
N VAL A 21 12.99 -3.00 -0.66
CA VAL A 21 12.86 -2.55 0.73
C VAL A 21 14.14 -1.87 1.15
N SER A 22 14.03 -0.63 1.61
CA SER A 22 15.12 0.19 2.14
C SER A 22 14.75 0.72 3.51
N TYR A 23 15.74 1.27 4.23
CA TYR A 23 15.55 1.72 5.62
C TYR A 23 14.26 2.54 5.83
N ALA A 24 14.00 3.55 4.98
CA ALA A 24 12.89 4.48 5.17
C ALA A 24 11.75 4.33 4.15
N PHE A 25 11.83 3.39 3.21
CA PHE A 25 10.82 3.27 2.15
C PHE A 25 10.74 1.86 1.55
N VAL A 26 9.60 1.59 0.92
CA VAL A 26 9.37 0.39 0.11
C VAL A 26 8.96 0.87 -1.28
N ILE A 27 9.65 0.42 -2.31
CA ILE A 27 9.24 0.61 -3.70
C ILE A 27 8.47 -0.64 -4.12
N VAL A 28 7.24 -0.45 -4.59
CA VAL A 28 6.39 -1.49 -5.17
C VAL A 28 6.36 -1.29 -6.68
N LYS A 29 6.81 -2.29 -7.45
CA LYS A 29 6.74 -2.29 -8.90
C LYS A 29 5.74 -3.35 -9.36
N LEU A 30 4.77 -2.94 -10.16
CA LEU A 30 3.74 -3.81 -10.71
C LEU A 30 3.91 -3.92 -12.23
N THR A 31 3.96 -5.16 -12.70
CA THR A 31 3.95 -5.51 -14.12
C THR A 31 3.41 -6.91 -14.26
N ASN A 32 2.70 -7.19 -15.35
CA ASN A 32 2.26 -8.53 -15.65
C ASN A 32 3.33 -9.24 -16.50
N HIS A 33 4.08 -10.13 -15.84
CA HIS A 33 5.15 -10.90 -16.49
C HIS A 33 4.67 -11.74 -17.68
N ALA A 34 3.45 -12.30 -17.60
CA ALA A 34 2.89 -13.12 -18.68
C ALA A 34 2.54 -12.26 -19.91
N ALA A 35 2.01 -11.06 -19.69
CA ALA A 35 1.69 -10.11 -20.74
C ALA A 35 2.91 -9.27 -21.20
N LYS A 36 4.03 -9.33 -20.47
CA LYS A 36 5.22 -8.49 -20.66
C LYS A 36 4.89 -6.99 -20.67
N GLY A 37 3.97 -6.57 -19.82
CA GLY A 37 3.50 -5.19 -19.77
C GLY A 37 2.49 -4.95 -18.65
N VAL A 38 2.04 -3.71 -18.54
CA VAL A 38 1.02 -3.30 -17.55
C VAL A 38 -0.37 -3.71 -18.05
N THR A 39 -1.18 -4.23 -17.14
CA THR A 39 -2.53 -4.72 -17.38
C THR A 39 -3.48 -4.25 -16.27
N ASP A 40 -4.77 -4.52 -16.43
CA ASP A 40 -5.78 -4.19 -15.40
C ASP A 40 -5.51 -4.87 -14.05
N LYS A 41 -4.80 -6.01 -14.03
CA LYS A 41 -4.39 -6.68 -12.79
C LYS A 41 -3.47 -5.82 -11.95
N ASP A 42 -2.53 -5.12 -12.61
CA ASP A 42 -1.59 -4.22 -11.96
C ASP A 42 -2.33 -3.05 -11.32
N PHE A 43 -3.25 -2.43 -12.06
CA PHE A 43 -4.08 -1.35 -11.53
C PHE A 43 -4.99 -1.82 -10.39
N ALA A 44 -5.59 -3.00 -10.50
CA ALA A 44 -6.45 -3.55 -9.45
C ALA A 44 -5.67 -3.78 -8.14
N LEU A 45 -4.48 -4.39 -8.23
CA LEU A 45 -3.64 -4.60 -7.04
C LEU A 45 -3.10 -3.28 -6.48
N ALA A 46 -2.67 -2.36 -7.34
CA ALA A 46 -2.23 -1.02 -6.91
C ALA A 46 -3.31 -0.29 -6.10
N ARG A 47 -4.55 -0.26 -6.61
CA ARG A 47 -5.67 0.36 -5.89
C ARG A 47 -5.91 -0.27 -4.53
N LYS A 48 -5.83 -1.61 -4.44
CA LYS A 48 -6.05 -2.29 -3.16
C LYS A 48 -4.92 -2.02 -2.16
N ILE A 49 -3.69 -1.91 -2.63
CA ILE A 49 -2.55 -1.51 -1.80
C ILE A 49 -2.78 -0.09 -1.26
N GLU A 50 -3.13 0.86 -2.12
CA GLU A 50 -3.41 2.24 -1.71
C GLU A 50 -4.57 2.34 -0.71
N GLU A 51 -5.66 1.61 -0.96
CA GLU A 51 -6.82 1.55 -0.05
C GLU A 51 -6.41 1.08 1.36
N VAL A 52 -5.61 0.02 1.46
CA VAL A 52 -5.25 -0.60 2.75
C VAL A 52 -4.11 0.15 3.45
N ILE A 53 -3.07 0.54 2.71
CA ILE A 53 -1.89 1.21 3.27
C ILE A 53 -2.18 2.69 3.56
N GLY A 54 -2.93 3.36 2.67
CA GLY A 54 -3.31 4.76 2.80
C GLY A 54 -4.51 5.01 3.72
N TRP A 55 -5.08 3.96 4.32
CA TRP A 55 -6.24 4.07 5.19
C TRP A 55 -5.96 4.98 6.40
N GLN A 56 -6.74 6.06 6.49
CA GLN A 56 -6.65 7.06 7.56
C GLN A 56 -7.97 7.10 8.32
N PRO A 57 -8.11 6.31 9.40
CA PRO A 57 -9.39 6.22 10.11
C PRO A 57 -9.84 7.55 10.72
N GLY A 58 -8.91 8.42 11.15
CA GLY A 58 -9.26 9.74 11.69
C GLY A 58 -9.85 10.72 10.68
N LYS A 59 -9.84 10.41 9.38
CA LYS A 59 -10.52 11.21 8.35
C LYS A 59 -11.98 10.80 8.14
N ASP A 60 -12.38 9.64 8.68
CA ASP A 60 -13.75 9.17 8.63
C ASP A 60 -14.53 9.73 9.85
N PRO A 61 -15.57 10.56 9.65
CA PRO A 61 -16.31 11.19 10.73
C PRO A 61 -17.06 10.18 11.62
N ASP A 62 -17.33 8.98 11.12
CA ASP A 62 -18.04 7.93 11.84
C ASP A 62 -17.08 6.90 12.48
N SER A 63 -15.76 7.04 12.25
CA SER A 63 -14.76 6.14 12.79
C SER A 63 -14.57 6.37 14.30
N PRO A 64 -14.57 5.30 15.12
CA PRO A 64 -14.20 5.39 16.53
C PRO A 64 -12.68 5.46 16.75
N LEU A 65 -11.89 5.40 15.68
CA LEU A 65 -10.42 5.33 15.71
C LEU A 65 -9.81 6.68 15.27
N GLU A 66 -8.90 7.21 16.08
CA GLU A 66 -8.23 8.50 15.84
C GLU A 66 -7.17 8.43 14.73
N GLY A 67 -6.49 7.30 14.58
CA GLY A 67 -5.37 7.14 13.65
C GLY A 67 -4.01 7.57 14.22
N THR A 68 -2.99 7.65 13.36
CA THR A 68 -1.63 8.06 13.76
C THR A 68 -1.59 9.55 14.11
N PRO A 69 -0.95 9.98 15.22
CA PRO A 69 -0.82 11.40 15.56
C PRO A 69 -0.05 12.21 14.52
N ASP A 70 -0.33 13.51 14.44
CA ASP A 70 0.36 14.45 13.53
C ASP A 70 1.82 14.76 13.95
N ASP A 71 2.19 14.44 15.19
CA ASP A 71 3.56 14.60 15.67
C ASP A 71 4.53 13.80 14.78
N PRO A 72 5.54 14.46 14.16
CA PRO A 72 6.48 13.82 13.25
C PRO A 72 7.21 12.61 13.85
N ARG A 73 7.33 12.52 15.18
CA ARG A 73 7.96 11.40 15.89
C ARG A 73 7.16 10.10 15.79
N PHE A 74 5.85 10.20 15.57
CA PHE A 74 4.94 9.05 15.47
C PHE A 74 4.40 8.84 14.05
N LYS A 75 4.74 9.72 13.10
CA LYS A 75 4.26 9.63 11.71
C LYS A 75 4.73 8.34 11.05
N TYR A 76 3.77 7.52 10.61
CA TYR A 76 4.05 6.24 9.97
C TYR A 76 4.29 6.37 8.45
N LEU A 77 3.39 7.07 7.76
CA LEU A 77 3.45 7.29 6.31
C LEU A 77 3.44 8.78 6.00
N LYS A 78 4.04 9.13 4.86
CA LYS A 78 3.86 10.45 4.25
C LYS A 78 2.69 10.34 3.29
N TYR A 79 1.61 11.05 3.59
CA TYR A 79 0.47 11.20 2.69
C TYR A 79 0.73 12.36 1.72
N GLU A 80 0.22 12.23 0.50
CA GLU A 80 0.13 13.35 -0.45
C GLU A 80 -1.11 14.19 -0.11
N ASP A 81 -1.02 15.51 -0.30
CA ASP A 81 -2.11 16.48 -0.07
C ASP A 81 -3.09 16.55 -1.25
#